data_AF-A0A7J7Z4S3-F1
#
_entry.id   AF-A0A7J7Z4S3-F1
#
_cell.length_a   1.000
_cell.length_b   1.000
_cell.length_c   1.000
_cell.angle_alpha   90.00
_cell.angle_beta   90.00
_cell.angle_gamma   90.00
#
_symmetry.space_group_name_H-M   'P 1'
#
loop_
_entity.id
_entity.type
_entity.pdbx_description
1 polymer ?
#
loop_
_entity_poly.entity_id
_entity_poly.type
_entity_poly.pdbx_seq_one_letter_code
_entity_poly.pdbx_strand_id
1 'polypeptide(L)'
;MTAEELTLEILDCRNVSIREKDYWTCFEVNERKETELPLHFSEKVLPILHGLGIDSYLVVKKYQSMEAMLLYLASHVGETKHGMMKFREDRSLLDLGLGLPSGGFQDRYFSLNSSCLRLHRRSGARGRGAGPLRPVTDLRRSGP
;
A
#
# COMPACT_ATOMS: atom_id res chain seq x y z
N MET A 1 -15.66 19.41 9.88
CA MET A 1 -15.17 19.32 8.49
C MET A 1 -14.19 18.17 8.34
N THR A 2 -14.74 17.00 8.01
CA THR A 2 -14.04 15.82 7.52
C THR A 2 -13.80 15.90 6.00
N ALA A 3 -13.02 14.98 5.45
CA ALA A 3 -12.79 14.88 4.01
C ALA A 3 -14.09 14.61 3.24
N GLU A 4 -15.00 13.83 3.81
CA GLU A 4 -16.34 13.60 3.26
C GLU A 4 -17.18 14.87 3.23
N GLU A 5 -17.29 15.57 4.37
CA GLU A 5 -18.04 16.82 4.49
C GLU A 5 -17.55 17.86 3.47
N LEU A 6 -16.22 18.03 3.36
CA LEU A 6 -15.61 18.94 2.38
C LEU A 6 -15.92 18.52 0.93
N THR A 7 -15.85 17.22 0.63
CA THR A 7 -16.09 16.70 -0.72
C THR A 7 -17.53 17.03 -1.14
N LEU A 8 -18.50 16.75 -0.27
CA LEU A 8 -19.91 17.04 -0.52
C LEU A 8 -20.16 18.55 -0.69
N GLU A 9 -19.58 19.38 0.17
CA GLU A 9 -19.71 20.84 0.12
C GLU A 9 -19.16 21.42 -1.19
N ILE A 10 -17.99 20.94 -1.65
CA ILE A 10 -17.39 21.37 -2.92
C ILE A 10 -18.27 20.95 -4.11
N LEU A 11 -18.82 19.73 -4.10
CA LEU A 11 -19.68 19.24 -5.17
C LEU A 11 -20.97 20.06 -5.25
N ASP A 12 -21.57 20.38 -4.11
CA ASP A 12 -22.77 21.21 -4.02
C ASP A 12 -22.49 22.63 -4.53
N CYS A 13 -21.42 23.26 -4.05
CA CYS A 13 -20.99 24.59 -4.49
C CYS A 13 -20.67 24.68 -5.99
N ARG A 14 -20.24 23.56 -6.61
CA ARG A 14 -19.96 23.46 -8.04
C ARG A 14 -21.14 22.94 -8.86
N ASN A 15 -22.28 22.67 -8.22
CA ASN A 15 -23.48 22.10 -8.82
C ASN A 15 -23.19 20.80 -9.61
N VAL A 16 -22.32 19.95 -9.05
CA VAL A 16 -21.94 18.65 -9.64
C VAL A 16 -22.90 17.58 -9.15
N SER A 17 -23.71 17.04 -10.05
CA SER A 17 -24.62 15.93 -9.74
C SER A 17 -23.83 14.64 -9.47
N ILE A 18 -24.07 13.98 -8.33
CA ILE A 18 -23.51 12.67 -8.01
C ILE A 18 -24.37 11.59 -8.69
N ARG A 19 -23.73 10.71 -9.47
CA ARG A 19 -24.39 9.56 -10.11
C ARG A 19 -24.05 8.27 -9.38
N GLU A 20 -24.79 7.21 -9.68
CA GLU A 20 -24.46 5.88 -9.17
C GLU A 20 -23.03 5.49 -9.58
N LYS A 21 -22.24 4.96 -8.63
CA LYS A 21 -20.82 4.58 -8.79
C LYS A 21 -19.85 5.73 -9.08
N ASP A 22 -20.28 6.99 -8.95
CA ASP A 22 -19.37 8.13 -8.95
C ASP A 22 -18.79 8.33 -7.54
N TYR A 23 -17.69 7.64 -7.26
CA TYR A 23 -16.96 7.80 -6.01
C TYR A 23 -16.10 9.07 -6.06
N TRP A 24 -16.51 10.13 -5.37
CA TRP A 24 -15.71 11.34 -5.20
C TRP A 24 -14.94 11.29 -3.89
N THR A 25 -13.69 11.73 -3.91
CA THR A 25 -12.92 11.90 -2.68
C THR A 25 -11.95 13.07 -2.81
N CYS A 26 -11.49 13.54 -1.65
CA CYS A 26 -10.43 14.52 -1.53
C CYS A 26 -9.07 13.82 -1.59
N PHE A 27 -8.14 14.38 -2.35
CA PHE A 27 -6.77 13.89 -2.49
C PHE A 27 -5.80 14.94 -2.00
N GLU A 28 -4.80 14.52 -1.24
CA GLU A 28 -3.54 15.28 -1.11
C GLU A 28 -2.69 15.01 -2.35
N VAL A 29 -2.37 16.08 -3.08
CA VAL A 29 -1.47 16.04 -4.24
C VAL A 29 -0.20 16.76 -3.86
N ASN A 30 0.94 16.12 -4.08
CA ASN A 30 2.26 16.72 -3.89
C ASN A 30 3.00 16.75 -5.23
N GLU A 31 3.16 17.93 -5.81
CA GLU A 31 3.77 18.10 -7.14
C GLU A 31 5.24 17.73 -7.13
N ARG A 32 5.97 18.15 -6.10
CA ARG A 32 7.41 17.89 -5.98
C ARG A 32 7.73 16.39 -5.88
N LYS A 33 6.88 15.61 -5.22
CA LYS A 33 7.03 14.15 -5.07
C LYS A 33 6.34 13.38 -6.20
N GLU A 34 5.57 14.06 -7.05
CA GLU A 34 4.73 13.44 -8.09
C GLU A 34 3.80 12.35 -7.52
N THR A 35 3.23 12.60 -6.32
CA THR A 35 2.37 11.64 -5.62
C THR A 35 0.99 12.21 -5.33
N GLU A 36 -0.01 11.33 -5.37
CA GLU A 36 -1.36 11.61 -4.89
C GLU A 36 -1.79 10.56 -3.86
N LEU A 37 -2.46 11.02 -2.80
CA LEU A 37 -2.97 10.19 -1.72
C LEU A 37 -4.45 10.52 -1.48
N PRO A 38 -5.38 9.57 -1.67
CA PRO A 38 -6.78 9.79 -1.29
C PRO A 38 -6.89 9.89 0.23
N LEU A 39 -7.61 10.90 0.72
CA LEU A 39 -7.95 11.01 2.12
C LEU A 39 -9.02 10.00 2.49
N HIS A 40 -8.90 9.42 3.67
CA HIS A 40 -9.96 8.64 4.28
C HIS A 40 -11.13 9.56 4.65
N PHE A 41 -12.36 9.10 4.42
CA PHE A 41 -13.57 9.92 4.53
C PHE A 41 -13.72 10.62 5.89
N SER A 42 -13.26 9.97 6.97
CA SER A 42 -13.32 10.48 8.35
C SER A 42 -12.13 11.37 8.75
N GLU A 43 -11.12 11.55 7.90
CA GLU A 43 -9.98 12.40 8.23
C GLU A 43 -10.39 13.86 8.32
N LYS A 44 -9.78 14.58 9.29
CA LYS A 44 -10.03 16.01 9.47
C LYS A 44 -9.18 16.78 8.48
N VAL A 45 -9.82 17.63 7.68
CA VAL A 45 -9.10 18.34 6.61
C VAL A 45 -8.22 19.46 7.14
N LEU A 46 -8.66 20.20 8.16
CA LEU A 46 -7.92 21.37 8.66
C LEU A 46 -6.48 21.03 9.12
N PRO A 47 -6.25 19.98 9.94
CA PRO A 47 -4.89 19.59 10.29
C PRO A 47 -4.02 19.21 9.08
N ILE A 48 -4.60 18.53 8.09
CA ILE A 48 -3.89 18.15 6.86
C ILE A 48 -3.49 19.40 6.10
N LEU A 49 -4.45 20.30 5.85
CA LEU A 49 -4.24 21.55 5.12
C LEU A 49 -3.16 22.43 5.77
N HIS A 50 -3.15 22.52 7.11
CA HIS A 50 -2.13 23.26 7.85
C HIS A 50 -0.75 22.59 7.81
N GLY A 51 -0.68 21.28 7.58
CA GLY A 51 0.55 20.52 7.43
C GLY A 51 1.09 20.48 6.01
N LEU A 52 0.34 20.96 5.01
CA LEU A 52 0.77 20.95 3.62
C LEU A 52 1.94 21.91 3.40
N GLY A 53 2.92 21.45 2.62
CA GLY A 53 3.97 22.32 2.09
C GLY A 53 3.48 23.14 0.89
N ILE A 54 4.34 24.06 0.41
CA ILE A 54 4.04 24.92 -0.74
C ILE A 54 3.75 24.14 -2.04
N ASP A 55 4.32 22.94 -2.18
CA ASP A 55 4.17 22.07 -3.35
C ASP A 55 3.01 21.07 -3.18
N SER A 56 2.11 21.30 -2.21
CA SER A 56 1.03 20.36 -1.87
C SER A 56 -0.31 21.06 -1.74
N TYR A 57 -1.34 20.42 -2.27
CA TYR A 57 -2.70 20.94 -2.26
C TYR A 57 -3.74 19.83 -2.22
N LEU A 58 -4.97 20.21 -1.92
CA LEU A 58 -6.11 19.31 -1.90
C LEU A 58 -6.88 19.40 -3.21
N VAL A 59 -7.29 18.25 -3.74
CA VAL A 59 -8.10 18.14 -4.95
C VAL A 59 -9.29 17.23 -4.69
N VAL A 60 -10.49 17.71 -4.98
CA VAL A 60 -11.69 16.86 -5.06
C VAL A 60 -11.82 16.32 -6.47
N LYS A 61 -11.74 15.00 -6.62
CA LYS A 61 -11.88 14.31 -7.92
C LYS A 61 -12.51 12.93 -7.77
N LYS A 62 -12.94 12.35 -8.90
CA LYS A 62 -13.43 10.97 -8.96
C LYS A 62 -12.31 9.98 -8.69
N TYR A 63 -12.58 9.00 -7.83
CA TYR A 63 -11.69 7.89 -7.54
C TYR A 63 -12.02 6.68 -8.40
N GLN A 64 -11.40 6.61 -9.57
CA GLN A 64 -11.69 5.59 -10.59
C GLN A 64 -11.46 4.15 -10.09
N SER A 65 -10.49 3.94 -9.20
CA SER A 65 -10.16 2.60 -8.68
C SER A 65 -11.08 2.12 -7.55
N MET A 66 -11.96 2.97 -7.02
CA MET A 66 -12.77 2.65 -5.84
C MET A 66 -13.70 1.46 -6.08
N GLU A 67 -14.39 1.41 -7.22
CA GLU A 67 -15.27 0.27 -7.57
C GLU A 67 -14.50 -1.05 -7.60
N ALA A 68 -13.31 -1.06 -8.22
CA ALA A 68 -12.47 -2.25 -8.29
C ALA A 68 -11.99 -2.70 -6.90
N MET A 69 -11.69 -1.74 -6.01
CA MET A 69 -11.33 -2.04 -4.62
C MET A 69 -12.52 -2.62 -3.84
N LEU A 70 -13.72 -2.05 -3.99
CA LEU A 70 -14.93 -2.56 -3.34
C LEU A 70 -15.25 -3.99 -3.81
N LEU A 71 -15.15 -4.26 -5.11
CA LEU A 71 -15.31 -5.61 -5.67
C LEU A 71 -14.26 -6.60 -5.15
N TYR A 72 -13.00 -6.15 -5.02
CA TYR A 72 -11.94 -6.97 -4.42
C TYR A 72 -12.25 -7.33 -2.97
N LEU A 73 -12.64 -6.35 -2.15
CA LEU A 73 -12.98 -6.54 -0.75
C LEU A 73 -14.20 -7.46 -0.56
N ALA A 74 -15.21 -7.33 -1.42
CA ALA A 74 -16.40 -8.18 -1.38
C ALA A 74 -16.11 -9.64 -1.78
N SER A 75 -15.09 -9.88 -2.61
CA SER A 75 -14.73 -11.23 -3.10
C SER A 75 -13.65 -11.93 -2.28
N HIS A 76 -12.85 -11.20 -1.50
CA HIS A 76 -11.75 -11.75 -0.73
C HIS A 76 -12.14 -12.07 0.72
N VAL A 77 -11.96 -13.33 1.11
CA VAL A 77 -12.28 -13.84 2.47
C VAL A 77 -11.02 -13.86 3.37
N GLY A 78 -9.90 -13.29 2.93
CA GLY A 78 -8.63 -13.34 3.67
C GLY A 78 -8.04 -11.96 3.95
N GLU A 79 -7.50 -11.78 5.16
CA GLU A 79 -6.81 -10.54 5.58
C GLU A 79 -5.38 -10.41 5.04
N THR A 80 -4.92 -11.35 4.20
CA THR A 80 -3.52 -11.42 3.75
C THR A 80 -3.40 -11.35 2.23
N LYS A 81 -2.51 -10.49 1.74
CA LYS A 81 -2.10 -10.41 0.33
C LYS A 81 -0.60 -10.65 0.24
N HIS A 82 -0.15 -11.49 -0.69
CA HIS A 82 1.28 -11.76 -0.87
C HIS A 82 1.63 -11.83 -2.36
N GLY A 83 2.89 -11.58 -2.69
CA GLY A 83 3.35 -11.59 -4.08
C GLY A 83 4.72 -10.98 -4.26
N MET A 84 5.21 -11.06 -5.50
CA MET A 84 6.44 -10.38 -5.92
C MET A 84 6.15 -8.91 -6.20
N MET A 85 7.02 -8.01 -5.72
CA MET A 85 6.92 -6.58 -5.98
C MET A 85 8.32 -5.99 -6.27
N LYS A 86 8.37 -5.00 -7.15
CA LYS A 86 9.58 -4.20 -7.38
C LYS A 86 9.79 -3.28 -6.17
N PHE A 87 10.88 -3.48 -5.46
CA PHE A 87 11.25 -2.71 -4.28
C PHE A 87 12.58 -2.02 -4.51
N ARG A 88 12.65 -0.73 -4.17
CA ARG A 88 13.87 0.05 -4.16
C ARG A 88 14.21 0.36 -2.71
N GLU A 89 15.37 -0.11 -2.27
CA GLU A 89 15.89 0.21 -0.94
C GLU A 89 16.48 1.63 -0.99
N ASP A 90 16.32 2.38 0.10
CA ASP A 90 16.93 3.71 0.20
C ASP A 90 18.45 3.58 0.25
N ARG A 91 19.18 4.61 -0.20
CA ARG A 91 20.64 4.58 -0.22
C ARG A 91 21.15 4.47 1.22
N SER A 92 21.53 3.27 1.65
CA SER A 92 22.25 3.12 2.91
C SER A 92 23.53 3.96 2.82
N LEU A 93 23.83 4.76 3.85
CA LEU A 93 25.05 5.56 3.98
C LEU A 93 26.36 4.75 3.92
N LEU A 94 26.28 3.43 3.76
CA LEU A 94 27.40 2.50 3.65
C LEU A 94 27.85 2.25 2.21
N ASP A 95 27.24 2.90 1.22
CA ASP A 95 27.69 2.85 -0.20
C ASP A 95 28.77 3.89 -0.52
N LEU A 96 29.66 4.15 0.44
CA LEU A 96 30.93 4.86 0.19
C LEU A 96 31.95 3.84 -0.35
N GLY A 97 32.04 3.72 -1.68
CA GLY A 97 33.32 3.40 -2.30
C GLY A 97 33.43 2.22 -3.28
N LEU A 98 32.35 1.57 -3.70
CA LEU A 98 32.44 0.46 -4.67
C LEU A 98 31.46 0.58 -5.84
N GLY A 99 31.34 1.76 -6.47
CA GLY A 99 31.00 1.93 -7.91
C GLY A 99 29.87 1.10 -8.56
N LEU A 100 28.97 0.49 -7.78
CA LEU A 100 27.94 -0.42 -8.26
C LEU A 100 26.60 0.31 -8.18
N PRO A 101 25.84 0.43 -9.27
CA PRO A 101 24.56 1.13 -9.29
C PRO A 101 23.50 0.28 -8.59
N SER A 102 23.56 0.15 -7.26
CA SER A 102 22.55 -0.58 -6.49
C SER A 102 21.33 0.28 -6.11
N GLY A 103 21.14 1.42 -6.80
CA GLY A 103 19.95 2.27 -6.66
C GLY A 103 18.72 1.79 -7.47
N GLY A 104 18.78 0.58 -8.06
CA GLY A 104 17.72 0.02 -8.91
C GLY A 104 16.63 -0.74 -8.16
N PHE A 105 15.48 -0.91 -8.82
CA PHE A 105 14.38 -1.74 -8.30
C PHE A 105 14.73 -3.23 -8.37
N GLN A 106 14.47 -3.97 -7.29
CA GLN A 106 14.68 -5.41 -7.18
C GLN A 106 13.34 -6.13 -7.00
N ASP A 107 13.19 -7.32 -7.59
CA ASP A 107 12.03 -8.18 -7.33
C ASP A 107 12.16 -8.85 -5.96
N ARG A 108 11.20 -8.58 -5.09
CA ARG A 108 11.18 -9.09 -3.72
C ARG A 108 9.81 -9.63 -3.36
N TYR A 109 9.79 -10.69 -2.55
CA TYR A 109 8.56 -11.28 -2.07
C TYR A 109 8.08 -10.54 -0.81
N PHE A 110 6.81 -10.09 -0.85
CA PHE A 110 6.16 -9.40 0.25
C PHE A 110 4.90 -10.14 0.69
N SER A 111 4.57 -9.98 1.97
CA SER A 111 3.28 -10.36 2.54
C SER A 111 2.72 -9.20 3.36
N LEU A 112 1.52 -8.76 3.04
CA LEU A 112 0.74 -7.78 3.78
C LEU A 112 -0.37 -8.51 4.54
N ASN A 113 -0.51 -8.22 5.83
CA ASN A 113 -1.67 -8.64 6.63
C ASN A 113 -2.23 -7.46 7.43
N SER A 114 -3.23 -7.71 8.27
CA SER A 114 -3.88 -6.70 9.13
C SER A 114 -2.93 -5.95 10.08
N SER A 115 -1.77 -6.52 10.41
CA SER A 115 -0.81 -5.92 11.34
C SER A 115 0.37 -5.22 10.66
N CYS A 116 0.87 -5.75 9.54
CA CYS A 116 2.07 -5.20 8.90
C CYS A 116 2.32 -5.71 7.47
N LEU A 117 3.19 -4.98 6.77
CA LEU A 117 3.85 -5.39 5.54
C LEU A 117 5.22 -6.02 5.88
N ARG A 118 5.47 -7.25 5.42
CA ARG A 118 6.74 -7.97 5.64
C ARG A 118 7.49 -8.21 4.33
N LEU A 119 8.78 -7.88 4.35
CA LEU A 119 9.74 -8.20 3.30
C LEU A 119 10.46 -9.50 3.64
N HIS A 120 10.41 -10.49 2.75
CA HIS A 120 11.15 -11.73 2.93
C HIS A 120 12.56 -11.60 2.35
N ARG A 121 13.56 -12.13 3.06
CA ARG A 121 14.93 -12.22 2.53
C ARG A 121 14.92 -13.17 1.34
N ARG A 122 15.63 -12.80 0.28
CA ARG A 122 15.93 -13.72 -0.82
C ARG A 122 16.64 -14.92 -0.20
N SER A 123 16.10 -16.12 -0.35
CA SER A 123 16.85 -17.34 -0.09
C SER A 123 18.02 -17.30 -1.07
N GLY A 124 19.20 -16.88 -0.59
CA GLY A 124 20.43 -17.04 -1.35
C GLY A 124 20.47 -18.51 -1.75
N ALA A 125 20.79 -18.78 -3.01
CA ALA A 125 21.17 -20.11 -3.43
C ALA A 125 22.39 -20.54 -2.58
N ARG A 126 22.14 -21.10 -1.40
CA ARG A 126 23.11 -21.93 -0.70
C ARG A 126 23.28 -23.12 -1.63
N GLY A 127 24.46 -23.17 -2.25
CA GLY A 127 24.88 -24.33 -3.01
C GLY A 127 24.61 -25.61 -2.20
N ARG A 128 24.07 -26.60 -2.92
CA ARG A 128 24.13 -28.05 -2.66
C ARG A 128 24.31 -28.48 -1.20
N GLY A 129 23.26 -29.08 -0.65
CA GLY A 129 23.37 -30.00 0.48
C GLY A 129 22.48 -29.67 1.67
N ALA A 130 21.16 -29.69 1.48
CA ALA A 130 20.25 -29.95 2.60
C ALA A 130 19.11 -30.80 2.02
N GLY A 131 19.07 -32.06 2.43
CA GLY A 131 18.06 -33.03 2.00
C GLY A 131 16.63 -32.55 2.34
N PRO A 132 15.61 -33.19 1.75
CA PRO A 132 14.23 -32.79 1.97
C PRO A 132 13.89 -32.88 3.46
N LEU A 133 13.46 -31.75 4.02
CA LEU A 133 12.83 -31.68 5.34
C LEU A 133 11.61 -32.60 5.31
N ARG A 134 11.72 -33.77 5.95
CA ARG A 134 10.57 -34.64 6.18
C ARG A 134 9.62 -33.93 7.16
N PRO A 135 8.31 -33.94 6.91
CA PRO A 135 7.34 -33.43 7.88
C PRO A 135 7.35 -34.34 9.12
N VAL A 136 7.56 -33.74 10.28
CA VAL A 136 7.28 -34.37 11.57
C VAL A 136 5.76 -34.54 11.65
N THR A 137 5.30 -35.76 11.43
CA THR A 137 3.95 -36.16 11.79
C THR A 137 4.01 -36.69 13.22
N ASP A 138 3.48 -35.88 14.14
CA ASP A 138 3.02 -36.38 15.44
C ASP A 138 1.75 -37.19 15.22
N LEU A 139 1.75 -38.49 15.55
CA LEU A 139 0.60 -39.12 16.23
C LEU A 139 0.95 -40.48 16.86
N ARG A 140 1.00 -40.48 18.19
CA ARG A 140 0.54 -41.47 19.18
C ARG A 140 0.30 -42.96 18.80
N ARG A 141 0.67 -43.78 19.80
CA ARG A 141 0.15 -45.10 20.28
C ARG A 141 0.60 -46.36 19.54
N SER A 142 1.34 -47.21 20.26
CA SER A 142 0.84 -48.50 20.76
C SER A 142 1.93 -49.21 21.57
N GLY A 143 1.67 -49.46 22.86
CA GLY A 143 2.29 -50.57 23.58
C GLY A 143 1.62 -51.88 23.18
N PRO A 144 2.26 -53.01 23.49
CA PRO A 144 1.69 -53.90 24.49
C PRO A 144 2.51 -53.95 25.78
#